data_AF-A0A378JI84-F1
#
_entry.id   AF-A0A378JI84-F1
#
_cell.length_a   1.000
_cell.length_b   1.000
_cell.length_c   1.000
_cell.angle_alpha   90.00
_cell.angle_beta   90.00
_cell.angle_gamma   90.00
#
_symmetry.space_group_name_H-M   'P 1'
#
loop_
_entity.id
_entity.type
_entity.pdbx_description
1 polymer ?
#
loop_
_entity_poly.entity_id
_entity_poly.type
_entity_poly.pdbx_seq_one_letter_code
_entity_poly.pdbx_strand_id
1 'polypeptide(L)'
;MPNQYVDITKHVKVWFAGDPDEPFGFIDNELRLIRHCETNPKHTIYFVYDESKLSEKGKSKLYSFIKKYPSIKLVELKEIESNLKTHQERQLMKLVKEELHQKYGNLAAAKDILTTLSPIYELGIYTDFDAEIDFRQFNQITMLLKNGLIPFAVPDDRQGRSYIEINCWLLYFPNFEDPILLNIQEDIIQQYNDEIVDLPDEILDELYFCAAQIGISLPNFISQSIWELREKLFTFCDVLAEAIDSHRHYKSWGEYGVTKDDLEEIKHQFIKNNIESLTGPRAWLRAIQKMVSLDYPKEDIAKYVDYIYDQYKAIYRDISLFSHPLRKGIKGMKIPIDNYDGEWLRSNKHLEKNDLSWTEQGKRVLLANKVKLKHSVNVIASFWKKLSPDHTNINSSKKSEENELDNKINNLRIN
;
A
#
# COMPACT_ATOMS: atom_id res chain seq x y z
N MET A 1 15.47 -20.78 15.77
CA MET A 1 14.88 -19.60 16.44
C MET A 1 13.59 -20.02 17.14
N PRO A 2 13.30 -19.56 18.36
CA PRO A 2 12.03 -19.85 19.03
C PRO A 2 10.86 -19.39 18.15
N ASN A 3 9.75 -20.15 18.15
CA ASN A 3 8.54 -19.79 17.42
C ASN A 3 8.01 -18.44 17.94
N GLN A 4 8.40 -17.34 17.28
CA GLN A 4 7.88 -16.02 17.60
C GLN A 4 6.47 -15.95 17.02
N TYR A 5 5.47 -16.10 17.89
CA TYR A 5 4.08 -15.92 17.49
C TYR A 5 3.86 -14.46 17.15
N VAL A 6 3.19 -14.22 16.02
CA VAL A 6 2.79 -12.88 15.61
C VAL A 6 1.71 -12.37 16.54
N ASP A 7 1.98 -11.26 17.22
CA ASP A 7 0.99 -10.60 18.06
C ASP A 7 -0.01 -9.84 17.19
N ILE A 8 -1.04 -10.56 16.72
CA ILE A 8 -2.13 -10.00 15.90
C ILE A 8 -2.98 -8.96 16.67
N THR A 9 -2.72 -8.74 17.96
CA THR A 9 -3.40 -7.71 18.74
C THR A 9 -2.73 -6.35 18.62
N LYS A 10 -1.56 -6.25 17.97
CA LYS A 10 -0.85 -5.00 17.73
C LYS A 10 -0.94 -4.55 16.28
N HIS A 11 -1.38 -3.32 16.09
CA HIS A 11 -1.66 -2.72 14.79
C HIS A 11 -0.90 -1.42 14.64
N VAL A 12 -0.41 -1.14 13.44
CA VAL A 12 0.30 0.09 13.14
C VAL A 12 -0.50 0.87 12.10
N LYS A 13 -0.75 2.14 12.39
CA LYS A 13 -1.37 3.12 11.49
C LYS A 13 -0.40 4.28 11.36
N VAL A 14 0.04 4.56 10.14
CA VAL A 14 0.91 5.71 9.85
C VAL A 14 0.05 6.81 9.24
N TRP A 15 0.13 8.02 9.80
CA TRP A 15 -0.60 9.17 9.27
C TRP A 15 0.20 10.47 9.46
N PHE A 16 0.37 11.21 8.38
CA PHE A 16 0.99 12.53 8.38
C PHE A 16 -0.05 13.58 7.99
N ALA A 17 -0.20 14.62 8.79
CA ALA A 17 -1.17 15.67 8.52
C ALA A 17 -0.74 16.53 7.32
N GLY A 18 -1.63 16.68 6.34
CA GLY A 18 -1.49 17.65 5.24
C GLY A 18 -1.95 19.06 5.62
N ASP A 19 -2.86 19.17 6.58
CA ASP A 19 -3.27 20.43 7.21
C ASP A 19 -2.86 20.40 8.70
N PRO A 20 -2.06 21.38 9.18
CA PRO A 20 -1.60 21.43 10.57
C PRO A 20 -2.70 21.46 11.65
N ASP A 21 -3.91 21.92 11.31
CA ASP A 21 -5.04 21.97 12.24
C ASP A 21 -5.86 20.67 12.25
N GLU A 22 -5.70 19.81 11.24
CA GLU A 22 -6.48 18.62 11.01
C GLU A 22 -5.61 17.34 11.10
N PRO A 23 -5.33 16.84 12.31
CA PRO A 23 -4.40 15.72 12.54
C PRO A 23 -4.84 14.40 11.91
N PHE A 24 -6.10 14.29 11.45
CA PHE A 24 -6.65 13.12 10.77
C PHE A 24 -7.02 13.41 9.30
N GLY A 25 -6.75 14.63 8.81
CA GLY A 25 -7.17 15.16 7.50
C GLY A 25 -8.68 15.41 7.42
N PHE A 26 -9.49 14.36 7.60
CA PHE A 26 -10.95 14.42 7.50
C PHE A 26 -11.63 13.69 8.66
N ILE A 27 -12.88 14.05 8.95
CA ILE A 27 -13.69 13.41 10.00
C ILE A 27 -13.88 11.90 9.76
N ASP A 28 -13.92 11.46 8.51
CA ASP A 28 -14.08 10.04 8.18
C ASP A 28 -12.91 9.18 8.68
N ASN A 29 -11.70 9.73 8.68
CA ASN A 29 -10.51 9.07 9.23
C ASN A 29 -10.60 8.94 10.75
N GLU A 30 -11.05 9.98 11.44
CA GLU A 30 -11.35 9.91 12.88
C GLU A 30 -12.38 8.79 13.17
N LEU A 31 -13.50 8.76 12.42
CA LEU A 31 -14.54 7.74 12.56
C LEU A 31 -14.02 6.32 12.27
N ARG A 32 -13.10 6.14 11.31
CA ARG A 32 -12.48 4.85 11.02
C ARG A 32 -11.65 4.34 12.21
N LEU A 33 -10.89 5.20 12.89
CA LEU A 33 -10.16 4.81 14.11
C LEU A 33 -11.10 4.43 15.26
N ILE A 34 -12.20 5.16 15.44
CA ILE A 34 -13.23 4.84 16.44
C ILE A 34 -13.76 3.44 16.20
N ARG A 35 -14.21 3.15 14.97
CA ARG A 35 -14.72 1.82 14.59
C ARG A 35 -13.68 0.72 14.76
N HIS A 36 -12.40 1.00 14.46
CA HIS A 36 -11.32 0.05 14.69
C HIS A 36 -11.21 -0.30 16.17
N CYS A 37 -11.23 0.70 17.06
CA CYS A 37 -11.19 0.49 18.51
C CYS A 37 -12.42 -0.29 19.01
N GLU A 38 -13.61 0.02 18.52
CA GLU A 38 -14.85 -0.68 18.90
C GLU A 38 -14.88 -2.13 18.40
N THR A 39 -14.38 -2.38 17.19
CA THR A 39 -14.34 -3.73 16.59
C THR A 39 -13.29 -4.61 17.26
N ASN A 40 -12.16 -4.01 17.65
CA ASN A 40 -11.00 -4.69 18.20
C ASN A 40 -10.64 -4.15 19.61
N PRO A 41 -11.53 -4.26 20.62
CA PRO A 41 -11.40 -3.55 21.90
C PRO A 41 -10.23 -4.02 22.77
N LYS A 42 -9.63 -5.17 22.45
CA LYS A 42 -8.45 -5.71 23.15
C LYS A 42 -7.14 -5.39 22.43
N HIS A 43 -7.21 -4.74 21.27
CA HIS A 43 -6.06 -4.50 20.43
C HIS A 43 -5.41 -3.16 20.74
N THR A 44 -4.12 -3.07 20.52
CA THR A 44 -3.34 -1.83 20.60
C THR A 44 -3.13 -1.29 19.20
N ILE A 45 -3.43 0.00 18.99
CA ILE A 45 -3.14 0.71 17.75
C ILE A 45 -1.98 1.65 18.01
N TYR A 46 -0.84 1.40 17.38
CA TYR A 46 0.27 2.35 17.32
C TYR A 46 0.00 3.34 16.19
N PHE A 47 -0.28 4.59 16.55
CA PHE A 47 -0.53 5.69 15.63
C PHE A 47 0.77 6.48 15.46
N VAL A 48 1.44 6.25 14.32
CA VAL A 48 2.69 6.89 13.97
C VAL A 48 2.41 8.22 13.27
N TYR A 49 3.02 9.28 13.76
CA TYR A 49 2.79 10.65 13.29
C TYR A 49 4.04 11.52 13.41
N ASP A 50 4.01 12.68 12.74
CA ASP A 50 5.03 13.73 12.87
C ASP A 50 4.42 14.94 13.58
N GLU A 51 4.82 15.18 14.83
CA GLU A 51 4.33 16.29 15.65
C GLU A 51 4.70 17.65 15.03
N SER A 52 5.79 17.75 14.28
CA SER A 52 6.23 18.99 13.65
C SER A 52 5.27 19.47 12.54
N LYS A 53 4.41 18.58 12.03
CA LYS A 53 3.36 18.91 11.06
C LYS A 53 2.11 19.51 11.69
N LEU A 54 1.97 19.49 13.02
CA LEU A 54 0.75 19.92 13.70
C LEU A 54 0.90 21.31 14.31
N SER A 55 -0.13 22.12 14.16
CA SER A 55 -0.30 23.35 14.96
C SER A 55 -0.64 22.99 16.41
N GLU A 56 -0.59 23.97 17.32
CA GLU A 56 -1.05 23.75 18.71
C GLU A 56 -2.52 23.32 18.78
N LYS A 57 -3.36 23.79 17.85
CA LYS A 57 -4.75 23.35 17.71
C LYS A 57 -4.83 21.89 17.25
N GLY A 58 -4.07 21.50 16.23
CA GLY A 58 -3.97 20.12 15.75
C GLY A 58 -3.48 19.16 16.84
N LYS A 59 -2.44 19.55 17.60
CA LYS A 59 -1.93 18.80 18.76
C LYS A 59 -2.99 18.62 19.84
N SER A 60 -3.68 19.71 20.22
CA SER A 60 -4.75 19.67 21.21
C SER A 60 -5.89 18.74 20.79
N LYS A 61 -6.28 18.78 19.51
CA LYS A 61 -7.28 17.87 18.92
C LYS A 61 -6.83 16.42 18.97
N LEU A 62 -5.61 16.12 18.52
CA LEU A 62 -5.03 14.77 18.58
C LEU A 62 -4.97 14.24 20.02
N TYR A 63 -4.38 14.98 20.95
CA TYR A 63 -4.23 14.54 22.34
C TYR A 63 -5.57 14.37 23.05
N SER A 64 -6.54 15.23 22.77
CA SER A 64 -7.91 15.09 23.28
C SER A 64 -8.61 13.84 22.74
N PHE A 65 -8.37 13.49 21.47
CA PHE A 65 -8.88 12.27 20.86
C PHE A 65 -8.25 11.02 21.49
N ILE A 66 -6.92 10.96 21.58
CA ILE A 66 -6.19 9.80 22.14
C ILE A 66 -6.54 9.57 23.62
N LYS A 67 -6.79 10.63 24.39
CA LYS A 67 -7.27 10.51 25.79
C LYS A 67 -8.60 9.75 25.90
N LYS A 68 -9.48 9.83 24.89
CA LYS A 68 -10.76 9.11 24.85
C LYS A 68 -10.59 7.64 24.45
N TYR A 69 -9.52 7.31 23.72
CA TYR A 69 -9.28 5.97 23.17
C TYR A 69 -7.91 5.43 23.62
N PRO A 70 -7.79 4.95 24.87
CA PRO A 70 -6.50 4.57 25.46
C PRO A 70 -5.81 3.36 24.82
N SER A 71 -6.51 2.61 23.96
CA SER A 71 -5.95 1.56 23.10
C SER A 71 -5.04 2.12 22.00
N ILE A 72 -5.15 3.41 21.68
CA ILE A 72 -4.28 4.08 20.73
C ILE A 72 -3.04 4.62 21.46
N LYS A 73 -1.86 4.25 20.97
CA LYS A 73 -0.56 4.72 21.45
C LYS A 73 0.07 5.57 20.36
N LEU A 74 0.37 6.83 20.69
CA LEU A 74 1.10 7.70 19.80
C LEU A 74 2.56 7.26 19.73
N VAL A 75 3.12 7.26 18.52
CA VAL A 75 4.54 7.03 18.26
C VAL A 75 5.03 8.16 17.38
N GLU A 76 5.91 9.00 17.90
CA GLU A 76 6.39 10.16 17.16
C GLU A 76 7.58 9.78 16.25
N LEU A 77 7.69 10.43 15.08
CA LEU A 77 8.67 10.09 14.05
C LEU A 77 10.14 10.09 14.54
N LYS A 78 10.51 10.97 15.46
CA LYS A 78 11.84 11.04 16.12
C LYS A 78 12.11 9.81 16.97
N GLU A 79 11.09 9.20 17.56
CA GLU A 79 11.23 7.95 18.30
C GLU A 79 11.62 6.83 17.33
N ILE A 80 10.98 6.77 16.16
CA ILE A 80 11.35 5.83 15.10
C ILE A 80 12.79 6.07 14.62
N GLU A 81 13.16 7.33 14.37
CA GLU A 81 14.52 7.70 13.94
C GLU A 81 15.60 7.28 14.95
N SER A 82 15.33 7.43 16.25
CA SER A 82 16.27 7.07 17.30
C SER A 82 16.53 5.56 17.41
N ASN A 83 15.63 4.73 16.85
CA ASN A 83 15.66 3.28 16.95
C ASN A 83 16.11 2.58 15.65
N LEU A 84 16.55 3.32 14.63
CA LEU A 84 17.02 2.74 13.36
C LEU A 84 18.28 1.89 13.57
N LYS A 85 18.25 0.68 13.03
CA LYS A 85 19.26 -0.37 13.24
C LYS A 85 20.34 -0.34 12.17
N THR A 86 19.96 -0.16 10.90
CA THR A 86 20.89 -0.30 9.77
C THR A 86 21.29 1.04 9.15
N HIS A 87 22.31 1.04 8.28
CA HIS A 87 22.65 2.21 7.48
C HIS A 87 21.54 2.50 6.45
N GLN A 88 20.99 1.47 5.82
CA GLN A 88 19.93 1.57 4.83
C GLN A 88 18.71 2.28 5.42
N GLU A 89 18.30 1.90 6.64
CA GLU A 89 17.19 2.55 7.34
C GLU A 89 17.44 4.03 7.62
N ARG A 90 18.67 4.44 7.92
CA ARG A 90 19.04 5.85 8.08
C ARG A 90 18.95 6.62 6.76
N GLN A 91 19.33 6.00 5.65
CA GLN A 91 19.15 6.59 4.32
C GLN A 91 17.67 6.74 3.97
N LEU A 92 16.87 5.71 4.20
CA LEU A 92 15.42 5.76 3.99
C LEU A 92 14.75 6.79 4.89
N MET A 93 15.14 6.91 6.16
CA MET A 93 14.62 7.97 7.04
C MET A 93 14.96 9.38 6.52
N LYS A 94 16.12 9.57 5.89
CA LYS A 94 16.43 10.82 5.21
C LYS A 94 15.42 11.08 4.09
N LEU A 95 15.09 10.08 3.27
CA LEU A 95 14.08 10.18 2.22
C LEU A 95 12.68 10.45 2.79
N VAL A 96 12.30 9.83 3.91
CA VAL A 96 11.03 10.12 4.62
C VAL A 96 10.97 11.60 4.97
N LYS A 97 12.03 12.17 5.56
CA LYS A 97 12.08 13.59 5.92
C LYS A 97 12.05 14.50 4.69
N GLU A 98 12.74 14.13 3.62
CA GLU A 98 12.70 14.87 2.36
C GLU A 98 11.26 14.86 1.79
N GLU A 99 10.58 13.71 1.72
CA GLU A 99 9.19 13.62 1.27
C GLU A 99 8.20 14.36 2.20
N LEU A 100 8.51 14.49 3.49
CA LEU A 100 7.67 15.24 4.43
C LEU A 100 7.86 16.76 4.32
N HIS A 101 9.06 17.26 4.08
CA HIS A 101 9.38 18.68 4.27
C HIS A 101 9.74 19.43 2.98
N GLN A 102 10.05 18.75 1.89
CA GLN A 102 10.30 19.39 0.59
C GLN A 102 9.01 19.93 -0.03
N LYS A 103 9.14 21.00 -0.83
CA LYS A 103 8.01 21.69 -1.48
C LYS A 103 7.14 20.76 -2.34
N TYR A 104 7.76 19.79 -3.00
CA TYR A 104 7.10 18.78 -3.84
C TYR A 104 7.24 17.36 -3.26
N GLY A 105 7.40 17.29 -1.94
CA GLY A 105 7.32 16.04 -1.20
C GLY A 105 5.91 15.46 -1.21
N ASN A 106 5.79 14.17 -0.94
CA ASN A 106 4.54 13.45 -0.93
C ASN A 106 4.38 12.60 0.35
N LEU A 107 3.29 12.86 1.06
CA LEU A 107 2.99 12.19 2.33
C LEU A 107 2.76 10.67 2.18
N ALA A 108 2.22 10.22 1.04
CA ALA A 108 2.06 8.78 0.78
C ALA A 108 3.40 8.10 0.48
N ALA A 109 4.31 8.75 -0.25
CA ALA A 109 5.67 8.24 -0.43
C ALA A 109 6.42 8.15 0.92
N ALA A 110 6.34 9.20 1.75
CA ALA A 110 6.91 9.18 3.10
C ALA A 110 6.37 8.01 3.93
N LYS A 111 5.05 7.77 3.87
CA LYS A 111 4.38 6.65 4.54
C LYS A 111 4.89 5.31 4.02
N ASP A 112 4.90 5.11 2.71
CA ASP A 112 5.33 3.87 2.06
C ASP A 112 6.79 3.54 2.43
N ILE A 113 7.70 4.51 2.38
CA ILE A 113 9.10 4.34 2.83
C ILE A 113 9.14 3.98 4.32
N LEU A 114 8.44 4.73 5.18
CA LEU A 114 8.47 4.53 6.62
C LEU A 114 8.01 3.11 7.00
N THR A 115 7.02 2.55 6.29
CA THR A 115 6.53 1.18 6.56
C THR A 115 7.56 0.08 6.31
N THR A 116 8.67 0.40 5.63
CA THR A 116 9.78 -0.54 5.43
C THR A 116 10.79 -0.55 6.59
N LEU A 117 10.69 0.36 7.56
CA LEU A 117 11.70 0.48 8.63
C LEU A 117 11.42 -0.47 9.82
N SER A 118 12.46 -1.07 10.39
CA SER A 118 12.34 -2.00 11.53
C SER A 118 11.58 -1.50 12.72
N PRO A 119 11.74 -0.24 13.16
CA PRO A 119 10.99 0.21 14.31
C PRO A 119 9.48 0.34 14.03
N ILE A 120 9.03 0.21 12.78
CA ILE A 120 7.61 0.25 12.40
C ILE A 120 6.98 -1.14 12.46
N TYR A 121 7.50 -2.14 11.73
CA TYR A 121 6.88 -3.48 11.79
C TYR A 121 7.15 -4.22 13.10
N GLU A 122 8.15 -3.80 13.89
CA GLU A 122 8.32 -4.30 15.27
C GLU A 122 7.19 -3.85 16.22
N LEU A 123 6.44 -2.81 15.85
CA LEU A 123 5.26 -2.40 16.60
C LEU A 123 4.08 -3.35 16.37
N GLY A 124 3.97 -3.99 15.20
CA GLY A 124 2.87 -4.91 14.88
C GLY A 124 2.53 -4.97 13.39
N ILE A 125 1.28 -5.33 13.09
CA ILE A 125 0.77 -5.43 11.72
C ILE A 125 0.44 -4.03 11.21
N TYR A 126 1.15 -3.57 10.18
CA TYR A 126 0.81 -2.33 9.50
C TYR A 126 -0.45 -2.49 8.67
N THR A 127 -1.31 -1.48 8.68
CA THR A 127 -2.45 -1.38 7.77
C THR A 127 -2.68 0.08 7.35
N ASP A 128 -3.10 0.28 6.10
CA ASP A 128 -3.53 1.60 5.63
C ASP A 128 -4.63 2.16 6.52
N PHE A 129 -4.69 3.49 6.59
CA PHE A 129 -5.56 4.19 7.52
C PHE A 129 -7.05 3.86 7.33
N ASP A 130 -7.45 3.64 6.08
CA ASP A 130 -8.82 3.37 5.63
C ASP A 130 -9.20 1.88 5.62
N ALA A 131 -8.26 1.01 5.98
CA ALA A 131 -8.45 -0.43 6.11
C ALA A 131 -9.14 -0.75 7.45
N GLU A 132 -10.42 -1.13 7.35
CA GLU A 132 -11.22 -1.69 8.43
C GLU A 132 -11.04 -3.21 8.44
N ILE A 133 -10.17 -3.73 9.31
CA ILE A 133 -9.93 -5.18 9.45
C ILE A 133 -10.57 -5.68 10.74
N ASP A 134 -11.40 -6.72 10.61
CA ASP A 134 -11.95 -7.48 11.72
C ASP A 134 -11.02 -8.67 12.05
N PHE A 135 -10.09 -8.45 12.96
CA PHE A 135 -9.11 -9.48 13.34
C PHE A 135 -9.70 -10.60 14.20
N ARG A 136 -10.96 -10.49 14.66
CA ARG A 136 -11.65 -11.62 15.31
C ARG A 136 -11.76 -12.83 14.36
N GLN A 137 -11.71 -12.57 13.06
CA GLN A 137 -11.74 -13.58 12.00
C GLN A 137 -10.35 -14.14 11.67
N PHE A 138 -9.27 -13.55 12.20
CA PHE A 138 -7.87 -13.91 11.88
C PHE A 138 -7.31 -15.07 12.70
N ASN A 139 -8.08 -15.66 13.62
CA ASN A 139 -7.62 -16.77 14.46
C ASN A 139 -7.13 -18.01 13.67
N GLN A 140 -7.49 -18.11 12.38
CA GLN A 140 -7.03 -19.18 11.47
C GLN A 140 -5.74 -18.82 10.68
N ILE A 141 -5.30 -17.55 10.70
CA ILE A 141 -4.21 -17.02 9.86
C ILE A 141 -2.87 -16.94 10.63
N THR A 142 -2.89 -17.03 11.96
CA THR A 142 -1.69 -16.95 12.82
C THR A 142 -0.58 -17.95 12.47
N MET A 143 -0.91 -19.11 11.89
CA MET A 143 0.10 -20.08 11.41
C MET A 143 0.85 -19.62 10.15
N LEU A 144 0.28 -18.73 9.34
CA LEU A 144 0.81 -18.34 8.02
C LEU A 144 1.73 -17.10 8.08
N LEU A 145 1.63 -16.32 9.16
CA LEU A 145 2.41 -15.09 9.32
C LEU A 145 3.88 -15.34 9.70
N LYS A 146 4.31 -16.59 9.90
CA LYS A 146 5.70 -16.91 10.30
C LYS A 146 6.76 -16.38 9.32
N ASN A 147 6.39 -16.16 8.07
CA ASN A 147 7.29 -15.71 7.03
C ASN A 147 6.95 -14.30 6.50
N GLY A 148 6.15 -13.54 7.25
CA GLY A 148 5.67 -12.23 6.79
C GLY A 148 4.40 -12.27 5.96
N LEU A 149 3.86 -11.08 5.71
CA LEU A 149 2.60 -10.86 4.99
C LEU A 149 2.78 -9.67 4.06
N ILE A 150 2.69 -9.95 2.76
CA ILE A 150 2.58 -8.96 1.69
C ILE A 150 1.38 -9.37 0.82
N PRO A 151 0.27 -8.62 0.81
CA PRO A 151 -0.89 -8.91 0.00
C PRO A 151 -0.54 -8.89 -1.48
N PHE A 152 -1.00 -9.91 -2.19
CA PHE A 152 -1.04 -9.89 -3.64
C PHE A 152 -2.36 -10.45 -4.17
N ALA A 153 -2.67 -10.03 -5.39
CA ALA A 153 -3.74 -10.58 -6.21
C ALA A 153 -3.12 -11.23 -7.46
N VAL A 154 -3.85 -12.20 -8.01
CA VAL A 154 -3.56 -12.79 -9.33
C VAL A 154 -4.78 -12.57 -10.22
N PRO A 155 -4.99 -11.35 -10.73
CA PRO A 155 -6.04 -11.10 -11.73
C PRO A 155 -5.71 -11.78 -13.06
N ASP A 156 -6.77 -12.12 -13.78
CA ASP A 156 -6.69 -12.53 -15.18
C ASP A 156 -7.02 -11.31 -16.05
N ASP A 157 -6.21 -11.05 -17.07
CA ASP A 157 -6.52 -10.01 -18.05
C ASP A 157 -7.59 -10.48 -19.05
N ARG A 158 -8.02 -9.57 -19.94
CA ARG A 158 -9.01 -9.88 -20.99
C ARG A 158 -8.56 -10.97 -21.98
N GLN A 159 -7.28 -11.30 -21.98
CA GLN A 159 -6.67 -12.34 -22.83
C GLN A 159 -6.47 -13.65 -22.05
N GLY A 160 -6.93 -13.73 -20.79
CA GLY A 160 -6.78 -14.90 -19.93
C GLY A 160 -5.36 -15.08 -19.38
N ARG A 161 -4.52 -14.04 -19.40
CA ARG A 161 -3.18 -14.07 -18.80
C ARG A 161 -3.29 -13.67 -17.33
N SER A 162 -2.77 -14.52 -16.46
CA SER A 162 -2.65 -14.23 -15.04
C SER A 162 -1.36 -13.44 -14.76
N TYR A 163 -1.44 -12.41 -13.93
CA TYR A 163 -0.28 -11.63 -13.50
C TYR A 163 -0.34 -11.36 -12.00
N ILE A 164 0.80 -11.06 -11.36
CA ILE A 164 0.86 -10.78 -9.93
C ILE A 164 0.73 -9.27 -9.71
N GLU A 165 -0.24 -8.86 -8.90
CA GLU A 165 -0.35 -7.50 -8.37
C GLU A 165 -0.03 -7.52 -6.88
N ILE A 166 0.88 -6.67 -6.43
CA ILE A 166 1.16 -6.47 -5.00
C ILE A 166 0.36 -5.26 -4.52
N ASN A 167 0.00 -5.26 -3.23
CA ASN A 167 -0.51 -4.05 -2.58
C ASN A 167 0.06 -3.93 -1.17
N CYS A 168 0.48 -2.71 -0.81
CA CYS A 168 1.18 -2.40 0.44
C CYS A 168 0.23 -1.98 1.59
N TRP A 169 -1.09 -2.12 1.43
CA TRP A 169 -2.08 -1.69 2.43
C TRP A 169 -2.13 -2.50 3.73
N LEU A 170 -1.48 -3.67 3.79
CA LEU A 170 -1.43 -4.55 4.95
C LEU A 170 -0.07 -5.22 4.95
N LEU A 171 0.77 -4.98 5.95
CA LEU A 171 2.14 -5.48 5.96
C LEU A 171 2.49 -6.10 7.30
N TYR A 172 3.27 -7.18 7.26
CA TYR A 172 3.88 -7.76 8.44
C TYR A 172 5.23 -8.38 8.07
N PHE A 173 6.26 -8.05 8.83
CA PHE A 173 7.59 -8.65 8.68
C PHE A 173 8.02 -9.23 10.04
N PRO A 174 8.30 -10.54 10.13
CA PRO A 174 8.65 -11.19 11.38
C PRO A 174 10.10 -10.92 11.81
N ASN A 175 10.96 -10.54 10.86
CA ASN A 175 12.38 -10.29 11.07
C ASN A 175 12.81 -9.08 10.23
N PHE A 176 13.67 -8.22 10.78
CA PHE A 176 14.23 -7.08 10.06
C PHE A 176 15.33 -7.47 9.06
N GLU A 177 15.88 -8.67 9.21
CA GLU A 177 16.84 -9.25 8.26
C GLU A 177 16.13 -10.01 7.13
N ASP A 178 14.82 -9.81 6.94
CA ASP A 178 14.09 -10.43 5.85
C ASP A 178 14.69 -10.00 4.49
N PRO A 179 15.20 -10.93 3.67
CA PRO A 179 15.86 -10.59 2.41
C PRO A 179 14.95 -9.80 1.46
N ILE A 180 13.64 -10.05 1.47
CA ILE A 180 12.69 -9.31 0.62
C ILE A 180 12.60 -7.87 1.07
N LEU A 181 12.49 -7.64 2.37
CA LEU A 181 12.45 -6.30 2.91
C LEU A 181 13.74 -5.54 2.60
N LEU A 182 14.91 -6.14 2.86
CA LEU A 182 16.20 -5.50 2.60
C LEU A 182 16.36 -5.12 1.13
N ASN A 183 15.92 -5.98 0.21
CA ASN A 183 15.97 -5.69 -1.21
C ASN A 183 14.95 -4.62 -1.64
N ILE A 184 13.76 -4.56 -1.03
CA ILE A 184 12.83 -3.44 -1.22
C ILE A 184 13.46 -2.13 -0.76
N GLN A 185 14.08 -2.12 0.43
CA GLN A 185 14.77 -0.95 0.96
C GLN A 185 15.89 -0.47 0.02
N GLU A 186 16.72 -1.39 -0.46
CA GLU A 186 17.81 -1.09 -1.39
C GLU A 186 17.29 -0.56 -2.74
N ASP A 187 16.25 -1.18 -3.30
CA ASP A 187 15.63 -0.73 -4.55
C ASP A 187 15.06 0.68 -4.42
N ILE A 188 14.36 1.00 -3.32
CA ILE A 188 13.88 2.37 -3.04
C ILE A 188 15.05 3.35 -2.99
N ILE A 189 16.11 3.04 -2.21
CA ILE A 189 17.30 3.90 -2.11
C ILE A 189 17.92 4.13 -3.50
N GLN A 190 18.06 3.07 -4.29
CA GLN A 190 18.62 3.14 -5.63
C GLN A 190 17.80 4.09 -6.51
N GLN A 191 16.47 3.92 -6.56
CA GLN A 191 15.62 4.74 -7.41
C GLN A 191 15.64 6.24 -7.07
N TYR A 192 15.79 6.61 -5.79
CA TYR A 192 15.95 8.02 -5.41
C TYR A 192 17.34 8.57 -5.74
N ASN A 193 18.35 7.71 -5.86
CA ASN A 193 19.72 8.08 -6.21
C ASN A 193 20.02 7.96 -7.71
N ASP A 194 19.14 7.37 -8.51
CA ASP A 194 19.34 7.24 -9.95
C ASP A 194 19.49 8.63 -10.58
N GLU A 195 20.66 8.86 -11.18
CA GLU A 195 21.12 10.18 -11.65
C GLU A 195 20.33 10.70 -12.86
N ILE A 196 19.51 9.87 -13.50
CA ILE A 196 18.72 10.26 -14.66
C ILE A 196 17.31 9.70 -14.48
N VAL A 197 16.37 10.61 -14.23
CA VAL A 197 14.94 10.30 -14.21
C VAL A 197 14.28 11.08 -15.34
N ASP A 198 13.55 10.36 -16.20
CA ASP A 198 12.76 10.96 -17.28
C ASP A 198 11.27 10.96 -16.94
N LEU A 199 10.51 11.83 -17.60
CA LEU A 199 9.06 11.77 -17.55
C LEU A 199 8.59 10.51 -18.30
N PRO A 200 7.52 9.83 -17.82
CA PRO A 200 6.85 8.84 -18.64
C PRO A 200 6.43 9.44 -19.99
N ASP A 201 6.61 8.69 -21.08
CA ASP A 201 6.30 9.15 -22.44
C ASP A 201 4.86 9.68 -22.54
N GLU A 202 3.91 9.07 -21.83
CA GLU A 202 2.51 9.50 -21.85
C GLU A 202 2.31 10.90 -21.26
N ILE A 203 3.02 11.20 -20.15
CA ILE A 203 2.99 12.53 -19.52
C ILE A 203 3.70 13.54 -20.41
N LEU A 204 4.82 13.13 -21.01
CA LEU A 204 5.59 13.97 -21.91
C LEU A 204 4.77 14.36 -23.14
N ASP A 205 4.09 13.41 -23.77
CA ASP A 205 3.20 13.62 -24.92
C ASP A 205 2.05 14.57 -24.58
N GLU A 206 1.44 14.42 -23.40
CA GLU A 206 0.35 15.29 -22.95
C GLU A 206 0.83 16.72 -22.68
N LEU A 207 2.02 16.88 -22.08
CA LEU A 207 2.65 18.18 -21.91
C LEU A 207 3.06 18.82 -23.24
N TYR A 208 3.59 18.03 -24.18
CA TYR A 208 3.90 18.50 -25.53
C TYR A 208 2.64 19.02 -26.23
N PHE A 209 1.54 18.26 -26.12
CA PHE A 209 0.25 18.68 -26.65
C PHE A 209 -0.18 20.01 -26.04
N CYS A 210 -0.20 20.12 -24.70
CA CYS A 210 -0.59 21.34 -24.00
C CYS A 210 0.29 22.55 -24.38
N ALA A 211 1.60 22.37 -24.37
CA ALA A 211 2.58 23.40 -24.68
C ALA A 211 2.47 23.89 -26.14
N ALA A 212 2.28 22.96 -27.08
CA ALA A 212 2.09 23.28 -28.48
C ALA A 212 0.83 24.11 -28.72
N GLN A 213 -0.28 23.83 -28.01
CA GLN A 213 -1.49 24.64 -28.12
C GLN A 213 -1.20 26.09 -27.77
N ILE A 214 -0.45 26.33 -26.69
CA ILE A 214 -0.14 27.68 -26.20
C ILE A 214 1.11 28.34 -26.80
N GLY A 215 1.76 27.70 -27.77
CA GLY A 215 2.96 28.22 -28.41
C GLY A 215 4.17 28.33 -27.47
N ILE A 216 4.21 27.53 -26.40
CA ILE A 216 5.33 27.45 -25.47
C ILE A 216 6.20 26.24 -25.83
N SER A 217 7.52 26.41 -25.84
CA SER A 217 8.46 25.30 -26.01
C SER A 217 8.58 24.49 -24.72
N LEU A 218 8.56 23.16 -24.85
CA LEU A 218 8.77 22.27 -23.71
C LEU A 218 10.22 22.39 -23.17
N PRO A 219 10.43 22.53 -21.86
CA PRO A 219 11.77 22.45 -21.29
C PRO A 219 12.33 21.03 -21.43
N ASN A 220 13.66 20.89 -21.33
CA ASN A 220 14.29 19.58 -21.20
C ASN A 220 13.98 19.01 -19.80
N PHE A 221 13.23 17.91 -19.75
CA PHE A 221 12.86 17.25 -18.51
C PHE A 221 13.90 16.26 -17.98
N ILE A 222 15.01 16.03 -18.69
CA ILE A 222 16.14 15.27 -18.15
C ILE A 222 16.62 15.96 -16.87
N SER A 223 16.61 15.22 -15.76
CA SER A 223 16.88 15.74 -14.42
C SER A 223 17.85 14.83 -13.68
N GLN A 224 18.67 15.42 -12.81
CA GLN A 224 19.69 14.72 -12.04
C GLN A 224 19.13 13.98 -10.82
N SER A 225 17.87 14.26 -10.48
CA SER A 225 17.17 13.64 -9.37
C SER A 225 15.65 13.72 -9.58
N ILE A 226 14.92 12.89 -8.85
CA ILE A 226 13.46 12.97 -8.83
C ILE A 226 12.94 14.32 -8.31
N TRP A 227 13.68 14.94 -7.38
CA TRP A 227 13.29 16.22 -6.80
C TRP A 227 13.29 17.34 -7.84
N GLU A 228 14.36 17.40 -8.64
CA GLU A 228 14.47 18.35 -9.74
C GLU A 228 13.41 18.08 -10.82
N LEU A 229 13.13 16.81 -11.13
CA LEU A 229 12.08 16.44 -12.09
C LEU A 229 10.69 16.94 -11.65
N ARG A 230 10.32 16.68 -10.39
CA ARG A 230 9.07 17.16 -9.79
C ARG A 230 9.00 18.69 -9.84
N GLU A 231 10.07 19.38 -9.47
CA GLU A 231 10.11 20.84 -9.50
C GLU A 231 9.92 21.40 -10.91
N LYS A 232 10.65 20.88 -11.90
CA LYS A 232 10.51 21.31 -13.31
C LYS A 232 9.10 21.10 -13.81
N LEU A 233 8.52 19.92 -13.59
CA LEU A 233 7.16 19.60 -14.05
C LEU A 233 6.14 20.56 -13.44
N PHE A 234 6.14 20.71 -12.12
CA PHE A 234 5.12 21.49 -11.45
C PHE A 234 5.24 22.98 -11.80
N THR A 235 6.47 23.49 -11.84
CA THR A 235 6.74 24.87 -12.26
C THR A 235 6.26 25.10 -13.69
N PHE A 236 6.52 24.14 -14.59
CA PHE A 236 6.05 24.24 -15.97
C PHE A 236 4.53 24.25 -16.05
N CYS A 237 3.84 23.33 -15.38
CA CYS A 237 2.37 23.33 -15.33
C CYS A 237 1.80 24.61 -14.71
N ASP A 238 2.45 25.21 -13.72
CA ASP A 238 2.02 26.50 -13.14
C ASP A 238 2.15 27.63 -14.19
N VAL A 239 3.25 27.67 -14.95
CA VAL A 239 3.43 28.62 -16.06
C VAL A 239 2.38 28.41 -17.15
N LEU A 240 2.07 27.16 -17.52
CA LEU A 240 0.98 26.85 -18.47
C LEU A 240 -0.36 27.37 -17.96
N ALA A 241 -0.66 27.16 -16.67
CA ALA A 241 -1.92 27.60 -16.05
C ALA A 241 -2.06 29.13 -16.04
N GLU A 242 -0.97 29.87 -15.77
CA GLU A 242 -0.94 31.34 -15.85
C GLU A 242 -1.11 31.85 -17.28
N ALA A 243 -0.48 31.18 -18.25
CA ALA A 243 -0.63 31.50 -19.67
C ALA A 243 -2.09 31.32 -20.12
N ILE A 244 -2.74 30.22 -19.73
CA ILE A 244 -4.16 29.96 -20.01
C ILE A 244 -5.05 31.09 -19.48
N ASP A 245 -4.81 31.56 -18.25
CA ASP A 245 -5.59 32.66 -17.67
C ASP A 245 -5.39 33.99 -18.41
N SER A 246 -4.15 34.28 -18.80
CA SER A 246 -3.80 35.51 -19.50
C SER A 246 -4.39 35.59 -20.91
N HIS A 247 -4.67 34.45 -21.54
CA HIS A 247 -5.16 34.36 -22.93
C HIS A 247 -6.67 34.14 -23.04
N ARG A 248 -7.44 34.12 -21.94
CA ARG A 248 -8.92 33.94 -21.93
C ARG A 248 -9.71 34.92 -22.80
N HIS A 249 -9.10 36.00 -23.29
CA HIS A 249 -9.74 36.95 -24.19
C HIS A 249 -9.78 36.51 -25.66
N TYR A 250 -9.03 35.49 -26.06
CA TYR A 250 -9.10 34.94 -27.42
C TYR A 250 -10.11 33.79 -27.49
N LYS A 251 -11.31 34.07 -28.04
CA LYS A 251 -12.38 33.08 -28.27
C LYS A 251 -11.94 31.80 -29.01
N SER A 252 -10.84 31.85 -29.76
CA SER A 252 -10.32 30.71 -30.54
C SER A 252 -9.67 29.60 -29.70
N TRP A 253 -9.39 29.85 -28.42
CA TRP A 253 -8.71 28.87 -27.55
C TRP A 253 -9.67 27.88 -26.90
N GLY A 254 -10.95 28.22 -26.85
CA GLY A 254 -12.01 27.29 -26.45
C GLY A 254 -12.15 26.09 -27.41
N GLU A 255 -11.57 26.16 -28.61
CA GLU A 255 -11.60 25.06 -29.59
C GLU A 255 -10.55 23.97 -29.32
N TYR A 256 -9.47 24.29 -28.58
CA TYR A 256 -8.38 23.34 -28.30
C TYR A 256 -8.48 22.66 -26.94
N GLY A 257 -9.38 23.12 -26.07
CA GLY A 257 -9.91 22.32 -24.96
C GLY A 257 -9.01 22.06 -23.76
N VAL A 258 -7.78 22.61 -23.69
CA VAL A 258 -6.92 22.46 -22.51
C VAL A 258 -7.33 23.43 -21.40
N THR A 259 -7.60 22.88 -20.23
CA THR A 259 -8.06 23.59 -19.02
C THR A 259 -7.02 23.50 -17.91
N LYS A 260 -7.21 24.30 -16.85
CA LYS A 260 -6.40 24.15 -15.63
C LYS A 260 -6.60 22.79 -14.96
N ASP A 261 -7.79 22.22 -15.09
CA ASP A 261 -8.12 20.93 -14.51
C ASP A 261 -7.32 19.82 -15.20
N ASP A 262 -7.08 19.93 -16.53
CA ASP A 262 -6.21 19.00 -17.26
C ASP A 262 -4.76 19.08 -16.77
N LEU A 263 -4.24 20.29 -16.50
CA LEU A 263 -2.89 20.45 -15.95
C LEU A 263 -2.76 19.88 -14.53
N GLU A 264 -3.78 20.02 -13.70
CA GLU A 264 -3.82 19.39 -12.38
C GLU A 264 -3.94 17.87 -12.47
N GLU A 265 -4.67 17.34 -13.45
CA GLU A 265 -4.74 15.90 -13.74
C GLU A 265 -3.37 15.36 -14.18
N ILE A 266 -2.65 16.06 -15.05
CA ILE A 266 -1.27 15.68 -15.45
C ILE A 266 -0.35 15.61 -14.22
N LYS A 267 -0.38 16.64 -13.36
CA LYS A 267 0.37 16.64 -12.09
C LYS A 267 -0.03 15.43 -11.23
N HIS A 268 -1.33 15.18 -11.11
CA HIS A 268 -1.85 14.07 -10.30
C HIS A 268 -1.37 12.71 -10.83
N GLN A 269 -1.50 12.45 -12.13
CA GLN A 269 -1.07 11.21 -12.77
C GLN A 269 0.44 11.01 -12.64
N PHE A 270 1.23 12.06 -12.84
CA PHE A 270 2.67 12.00 -12.63
C PHE A 270 3.02 11.64 -11.18
N ILE A 271 2.45 12.35 -10.20
CA ILE A 271 2.67 12.06 -8.77
C ILE A 271 2.31 10.62 -8.45
N LYS A 272 1.13 10.17 -8.88
CA LYS A 272 0.65 8.81 -8.62
C LYS A 272 1.59 7.76 -9.21
N ASN A 273 1.93 7.89 -10.49
CA ASN A 273 2.84 6.96 -11.17
C ASN A 273 4.21 6.95 -10.50
N ASN A 274 4.70 8.12 -10.10
CA ASN A 274 5.97 8.27 -9.42
C ASN A 274 5.97 7.63 -8.03
N ILE A 275 4.93 7.83 -7.21
CA ILE A 275 4.83 7.16 -5.90
C ILE A 275 4.77 5.65 -6.08
N GLU A 276 3.87 5.16 -6.94
CA GLU A 276 3.70 3.72 -7.18
C GLU A 276 5.00 3.05 -7.62
N SER A 277 5.80 3.73 -8.46
CA SER A 277 7.05 3.20 -9.01
C SER A 277 8.28 3.40 -8.13
N LEU A 278 8.30 4.41 -7.25
CA LEU A 278 9.44 4.67 -6.36
C LEU A 278 9.31 3.99 -5.01
N THR A 279 8.13 3.99 -4.40
CA THR A 279 7.94 3.60 -2.99
C THR A 279 6.75 2.66 -2.78
N GLY A 280 5.77 2.72 -3.66
CA GLY A 280 4.53 1.97 -3.58
C GLY A 280 4.59 0.57 -4.23
N PRO A 281 3.44 -0.01 -4.60
CA PRO A 281 3.37 -1.42 -4.96
C PRO A 281 4.17 -1.84 -6.20
N ARG A 282 4.37 -0.96 -7.19
CA ARG A 282 5.20 -1.30 -8.37
C ARG A 282 6.68 -1.34 -8.00
N ALA A 283 7.13 -0.46 -7.10
CA ALA A 283 8.49 -0.51 -6.57
C ALA A 283 8.76 -1.84 -5.86
N TRP A 284 7.83 -2.27 -5.01
CA TRP A 284 7.94 -3.51 -4.28
C TRP A 284 7.93 -4.74 -5.20
N LEU A 285 7.05 -4.74 -6.20
CA LEU A 285 7.01 -5.81 -7.19
C LEU A 285 8.32 -5.89 -7.98
N ARG A 286 8.86 -4.75 -8.43
CA ARG A 286 10.15 -4.69 -9.12
C ARG A 286 11.27 -5.23 -8.24
N ALA A 287 11.33 -4.79 -6.98
CA ALA A 287 12.32 -5.27 -6.03
C ALA A 287 12.23 -6.80 -5.87
N ILE A 288 11.03 -7.34 -5.61
CA ILE A 288 10.82 -8.79 -5.49
C ILE A 288 11.21 -9.53 -6.78
N GLN A 289 10.88 -8.98 -7.96
CA GLN A 289 11.26 -9.56 -9.24
C GLN A 289 12.78 -9.60 -9.44
N LYS A 290 13.53 -8.57 -9.00
CA LYS A 290 15.00 -8.54 -9.04
C LYS A 290 15.60 -9.70 -8.22
N MET A 291 15.06 -9.99 -7.04
CA MET A 291 15.54 -11.10 -6.20
C MET A 291 15.28 -12.47 -6.80
N VAL A 292 14.14 -12.63 -7.48
CA VAL A 292 13.73 -13.93 -8.03
C VAL A 292 14.48 -14.24 -9.32
N SER A 293 15.22 -13.27 -9.90
CA SER A 293 16.04 -13.42 -11.13
C SER A 293 15.41 -14.44 -12.08
N LEU A 294 14.32 -14.07 -12.74
CA LEU A 294 13.58 -14.97 -13.64
C LEU A 294 14.38 -15.21 -14.94
N ASP A 295 15.51 -15.89 -14.82
CA ASP A 295 16.06 -16.80 -15.83
C ASP A 295 15.36 -18.18 -15.74
N TYR A 296 14.13 -18.21 -15.21
CA TYR A 296 13.26 -19.37 -15.36
C TYR A 296 12.56 -19.27 -16.72
N PRO A 297 12.62 -20.31 -17.55
CA PRO A 297 11.82 -20.37 -18.77
C PRO A 297 10.37 -20.01 -18.45
N LYS A 298 9.72 -19.27 -19.35
CA LYS A 298 8.31 -18.81 -19.22
C LYS A 298 7.35 -19.94 -18.82
N GLU A 299 7.70 -21.17 -19.20
CA GLU A 299 7.04 -22.44 -18.89
C GLU A 299 7.09 -22.83 -17.41
N ASP A 300 8.15 -22.47 -16.69
CA ASP A 300 8.32 -22.78 -15.27
C ASP A 300 7.66 -21.75 -14.37
N ILE A 301 7.54 -20.49 -14.83
CA ILE A 301 6.65 -19.49 -14.21
C ILE A 301 5.20 -19.94 -14.36
N ALA A 302 4.80 -20.40 -15.55
CA ALA A 302 3.47 -20.97 -15.78
C ALA A 302 3.24 -22.20 -14.89
N LYS A 303 4.20 -23.13 -14.76
CA LYS A 303 4.10 -24.25 -13.79
C LYS A 303 4.08 -23.79 -12.34
N TYR A 304 4.72 -22.67 -12.00
CA TYR A 304 4.72 -22.13 -10.63
C TYR A 304 3.38 -21.48 -10.30
N VAL A 305 2.81 -20.73 -11.25
CA VAL A 305 1.45 -20.17 -11.20
C VAL A 305 0.42 -21.31 -11.21
N ASP A 306 0.58 -22.32 -12.06
CA ASP A 306 -0.27 -23.51 -12.15
C ASP A 306 -0.14 -24.41 -10.90
N TYR A 307 1.03 -24.52 -10.30
CA TYR A 307 1.21 -25.22 -9.01
C TYR A 307 0.54 -24.46 -7.87
N ILE A 308 0.67 -23.12 -7.86
CA ILE A 308 -0.08 -22.24 -6.97
C ILE A 308 -1.59 -22.39 -7.20
N TYR A 309 -2.01 -22.58 -8.45
CA TYR A 309 -3.40 -22.74 -8.91
C TYR A 309 -3.97 -24.16 -8.70
N ASP A 310 -3.18 -25.22 -8.75
CA ASP A 310 -3.62 -26.62 -8.53
C ASP A 310 -3.74 -26.93 -7.05
N GLN A 311 -2.86 -26.37 -6.22
CA GLN A 311 -3.04 -26.33 -4.76
C GLN A 311 -4.32 -25.55 -4.38
N TYR A 312 -4.70 -24.57 -5.20
CA TYR A 312 -5.94 -23.80 -5.09
C TYR A 312 -7.20 -24.65 -5.39
N LYS A 313 -7.13 -25.48 -6.42
CA LYS A 313 -8.25 -26.30 -6.91
C LYS A 313 -8.61 -27.45 -5.96
N ALA A 314 -7.61 -28.02 -5.26
CA ALA A 314 -7.81 -29.06 -4.26
C ALA A 314 -8.53 -28.56 -3.00
N ILE A 315 -8.32 -27.30 -2.62
CA ILE A 315 -8.90 -26.67 -1.41
C ILE A 315 -10.33 -26.15 -1.66
N TYR A 316 -10.69 -25.88 -2.92
CA TYR A 316 -12.01 -25.41 -3.33
C TYR A 316 -13.16 -26.40 -3.07
N ARG A 317 -12.86 -27.68 -2.78
CA ARG A 317 -13.87 -28.70 -2.48
C ARG A 317 -14.46 -28.62 -1.06
N ASP A 318 -13.82 -27.92 -0.11
CA ASP A 318 -14.17 -28.05 1.32
C ASP A 318 -14.77 -26.80 2.00
N ILE A 319 -15.09 -25.71 1.28
CA ILE A 319 -15.56 -24.47 1.92
C ILE A 319 -16.83 -23.92 1.25
N SER A 320 -17.97 -24.51 1.62
CA SER A 320 -19.32 -23.99 1.37
C SER A 320 -19.91 -23.23 2.57
N LEU A 321 -19.09 -22.79 3.53
CA LEU A 321 -19.57 -22.32 4.86
C LEU A 321 -19.56 -20.80 5.12
N PHE A 322 -19.46 -19.94 4.11
CA PHE A 322 -19.48 -18.49 4.30
C PHE A 322 -20.63 -17.79 3.55
N SER A 323 -21.84 -17.88 4.10
CA SER A 323 -22.97 -17.03 3.71
C SER A 323 -23.16 -15.90 4.73
N HIS A 324 -23.12 -14.64 4.27
CA HIS A 324 -23.45 -13.45 5.05
C HIS A 324 -24.99 -13.35 5.29
N PRO A 325 -25.49 -12.92 6.47
CA PRO A 325 -26.94 -12.80 6.72
C PRO A 325 -27.68 -11.62 6.03
N LEU A 326 -27.10 -10.94 5.03
CA LEU A 326 -27.73 -9.76 4.42
C LEU A 326 -28.77 -10.08 3.31
N ARG A 327 -29.26 -11.32 3.24
CA ARG A 327 -30.26 -11.74 2.22
C ARG A 327 -31.74 -11.68 2.65
N LYS A 328 -32.07 -11.15 3.82
CA LYS A 328 -33.47 -10.88 4.20
C LYS A 328 -33.74 -9.37 4.15
N GLY A 329 -34.01 -8.84 2.95
CA GLY A 329 -34.44 -7.45 2.83
C GLY A 329 -34.66 -6.93 1.42
N ILE A 330 -34.11 -7.55 0.37
CA ILE A 330 -34.30 -7.08 -1.01
C ILE A 330 -34.71 -8.25 -1.90
N LYS A 331 -35.98 -8.64 -1.78
CA LYS A 331 -36.71 -9.33 -2.85
C LYS A 331 -37.64 -8.29 -3.48
N GLY A 332 -37.32 -7.81 -4.68
CA GLY A 332 -38.30 -7.04 -5.46
C GLY A 332 -37.80 -6.01 -6.46
N MET A 333 -36.51 -5.63 -6.50
CA MET A 333 -36.04 -4.65 -7.47
C MET A 333 -35.22 -5.30 -8.58
N LYS A 334 -35.83 -5.44 -9.76
CA LYS A 334 -35.10 -5.49 -11.04
C LYS A 334 -34.66 -4.06 -11.33
N ILE A 335 -33.37 -3.77 -11.19
CA ILE A 335 -32.78 -2.53 -11.70
C ILE A 335 -32.21 -2.87 -13.09
N PRO A 336 -32.64 -2.18 -14.17
CA PRO A 336 -32.07 -2.39 -15.51
C PRO A 336 -30.60 -1.99 -15.52
N ILE A 337 -29.76 -2.83 -16.13
CA ILE A 337 -28.33 -2.58 -16.34
C ILE A 337 -28.18 -1.87 -17.68
N ASP A 338 -28.75 -0.69 -17.83
CA ASP A 338 -28.50 0.18 -18.98
C ASP A 338 -28.67 1.64 -18.50
N ASN A 339 -27.65 2.47 -18.76
CA ASN A 339 -27.48 3.89 -18.40
C ASN A 339 -26.83 4.20 -17.04
N TYR A 340 -25.57 3.78 -16.87
CA TYR A 340 -24.65 4.45 -15.93
C TYR A 340 -23.62 5.26 -16.74
N ASP A 341 -24.11 6.24 -17.50
CA ASP A 341 -23.28 7.23 -18.20
C ASP A 341 -23.02 8.45 -17.31
N GLY A 342 -21.74 8.75 -17.08
CA GLY A 342 -21.16 10.09 -17.19
C GLY A 342 -21.50 11.22 -16.20
N GLU A 343 -22.61 11.18 -15.44
CA GLU A 343 -23.03 12.38 -14.70
C GLU A 343 -22.44 12.53 -13.28
N TRP A 344 -21.99 11.45 -12.63
CA TRP A 344 -21.42 11.56 -11.27
C TRP A 344 -19.98 12.09 -11.23
N LEU A 345 -19.23 11.96 -12.33
CA LEU A 345 -17.89 12.57 -12.46
C LEU A 345 -17.93 14.11 -12.56
N ARG A 346 -19.10 14.71 -12.78
CA ARG A 346 -19.26 16.17 -12.91
C ARG A 346 -19.75 16.86 -11.63
N SER A 347 -20.11 16.11 -10.57
CA SER A 347 -20.51 16.70 -9.30
C SER A 347 -19.31 16.86 -8.36
N ASN A 348 -18.55 17.93 -8.59
CA ASN A 348 -17.78 18.72 -7.63
C ASN A 348 -17.72 18.20 -6.18
N LYS A 349 -16.58 17.62 -5.83
CA LYS A 349 -15.82 18.08 -4.66
C LYS A 349 -14.40 18.33 -5.14
N HIS A 350 -13.91 19.54 -4.90
CA HIS A 350 -12.50 19.87 -4.99
C HIS A 350 -11.70 18.76 -4.30
N LEU A 351 -10.98 17.96 -5.07
CA LEU A 351 -9.93 17.09 -4.54
C LEU A 351 -8.86 18.05 -4.03
N GLU A 352 -8.91 18.33 -2.73
CA GLU A 352 -7.92 19.20 -2.10
C GLU A 352 -6.54 18.57 -2.26
N LYS A 353 -5.52 19.41 -2.39
CA LYS A 353 -4.08 19.07 -2.54
C LYS A 353 -3.53 18.09 -1.47
N ASN A 354 -4.34 17.77 -0.47
CA ASN A 354 -4.05 16.92 0.69
C ASN A 354 -4.83 15.59 0.71
N ASP A 355 -5.62 15.27 -0.32
CA ASP A 355 -6.38 14.02 -0.36
C ASP A 355 -5.49 12.82 -0.76
N LEU A 356 -5.09 12.03 0.24
CA LEU A 356 -4.33 10.78 0.07
C LEU A 356 -5.22 9.54 -0.18
N SER A 357 -6.53 9.72 -0.41
CA SER A 357 -7.52 8.64 -0.51
C SER A 357 -7.52 7.85 -1.83
N TRP A 358 -6.50 7.98 -2.70
CA TRP A 358 -6.42 7.24 -3.97
C TRP A 358 -6.28 5.70 -3.78
N THR A 359 -6.09 5.23 -2.55
CA THR A 359 -6.31 3.82 -2.11
C THR A 359 -7.78 3.38 -2.21
N GLU A 360 -8.74 4.30 -2.34
CA GLU A 360 -10.16 4.02 -2.60
C GLU A 360 -10.33 3.16 -3.86
N GLN A 361 -9.47 3.30 -4.87
CA GLN A 361 -9.46 2.43 -6.05
C GLN A 361 -9.13 0.98 -5.67
N GLY A 362 -8.11 0.79 -4.82
CA GLY A 362 -7.74 -0.51 -4.25
C GLY A 362 -8.85 -1.11 -3.40
N LYS A 363 -9.54 -0.28 -2.61
CA LYS A 363 -10.71 -0.68 -1.83
C LYS A 363 -11.90 -1.05 -2.73
N ARG A 364 -12.15 -0.35 -3.85
CA ARG A 364 -13.20 -0.69 -4.83
C ARG A 364 -12.89 -1.98 -5.59
N VAL A 365 -11.62 -2.20 -5.97
CA VAL A 365 -11.14 -3.45 -6.60
C VAL A 365 -11.19 -4.62 -5.62
N LEU A 366 -10.87 -4.42 -4.33
CA LEU A 366 -10.95 -5.43 -3.27
C LEU A 366 -12.39 -5.69 -2.80
N LEU A 367 -13.24 -4.67 -2.72
CA LEU A 367 -14.68 -4.80 -2.40
C LEU A 367 -15.45 -5.50 -3.51
N ALA A 368 -15.10 -5.25 -4.79
CA ALA A 368 -15.59 -6.02 -5.93
C ALA A 368 -15.13 -7.49 -5.86
N ASN A 369 -13.97 -7.76 -5.23
CA ASN A 369 -13.36 -9.08 -5.07
C ASN A 369 -13.47 -9.66 -3.66
N LYS A 370 -14.56 -9.37 -2.92
CA LYS A 370 -14.91 -9.91 -1.58
C LYS A 370 -14.86 -11.44 -1.43
N VAL A 371 -14.54 -12.19 -2.49
CA VAL A 371 -14.39 -13.64 -2.55
C VAL A 371 -12.93 -14.12 -2.35
N LYS A 372 -11.91 -13.26 -2.39
CA LYS A 372 -10.50 -13.73 -2.59
C LYS A 372 -9.51 -13.52 -1.43
N LEU A 373 -9.91 -13.04 -0.24
CA LEU A 373 -8.95 -12.76 0.85
C LEU A 373 -8.29 -14.02 1.46
N LYS A 374 -8.97 -15.17 1.44
CA LYS A 374 -8.43 -16.46 1.95
C LYS A 374 -7.44 -17.11 0.98
N HIS A 375 -7.50 -16.73 -0.31
CA HIS A 375 -6.65 -17.27 -1.35
C HIS A 375 -5.20 -16.79 -1.25
N SER A 376 -4.98 -15.49 -1.04
CA SER A 376 -3.63 -14.90 -1.03
C SER A 376 -2.75 -15.47 0.09
N VAL A 377 -3.32 -15.84 1.23
CA VAL A 377 -2.57 -16.21 2.44
C VAL A 377 -1.80 -17.54 2.32
N ASN A 378 -2.36 -18.56 1.66
CA ASN A 378 -1.69 -19.86 1.50
C ASN A 378 -0.62 -19.85 0.39
N VAL A 379 -0.79 -18.97 -0.59
CA VAL A 379 0.18 -18.76 -1.66
C VAL A 379 1.40 -18.01 -1.12
N ILE A 380 1.19 -16.99 -0.27
CA ILE A 380 2.24 -16.31 0.51
C ILE A 380 3.09 -17.33 1.27
N ALA A 381 2.47 -18.21 2.08
CA ALA A 381 3.23 -19.17 2.89
C ALA A 381 4.05 -20.20 2.05
N SER A 382 3.55 -20.58 0.87
CA SER A 382 4.24 -21.52 -0.03
C SER A 382 5.37 -20.84 -0.81
N PHE A 383 5.18 -19.58 -1.21
CA PHE A 383 6.19 -18.73 -1.83
C PHE A 383 7.39 -18.56 -0.87
N TRP A 384 7.12 -18.19 0.38
CA TRP A 384 8.16 -18.00 1.39
C TRP A 384 8.93 -19.27 1.76
N LYS A 385 8.26 -20.43 1.78
CA LYS A 385 8.90 -21.72 2.07
C LYS A 385 9.97 -22.10 1.04
N LYS A 386 9.87 -21.59 -0.20
CA LYS A 386 10.83 -21.85 -1.28
C LYS A 386 11.98 -20.86 -1.32
N LEU A 387 11.78 -19.62 -0.85
CA LEU A 387 12.83 -18.59 -0.80
C LEU A 387 13.81 -18.75 0.38
N SER A 388 13.47 -19.52 1.41
CA SER A 388 14.41 -19.90 2.49
C SER A 388 14.56 -21.43 2.64
N PRO A 389 15.33 -22.12 1.79
CA PRO A 389 15.55 -23.56 1.87
C PRO A 389 16.19 -24.02 3.20
N ASP A 390 17.00 -23.15 3.82
CA ASP A 390 17.79 -23.45 5.03
C ASP A 390 16.96 -23.66 6.30
N HIS A 391 15.63 -23.50 6.22
CA HIS A 391 14.71 -23.78 7.34
C HIS A 391 14.06 -25.17 7.28
N THR A 392 14.45 -26.04 6.34
CA THR A 392 13.77 -27.33 6.10
C THR A 392 14.32 -28.52 6.90
N ASN A 393 15.43 -28.41 7.64
CA ASN A 393 16.00 -29.53 8.41
C ASN A 393 15.35 -29.79 9.80
N ILE A 394 14.24 -29.12 10.13
CA ILE A 394 13.54 -29.29 11.42
C ILE A 394 12.43 -30.39 11.36
N ASN A 395 12.07 -30.87 10.17
CA ASN A 395 10.94 -31.80 10.02
C ASN A 395 11.29 -33.28 10.17
N SER A 396 12.57 -33.68 10.23
CA SER A 396 12.94 -35.07 10.49
C SER A 396 12.90 -35.42 11.99
N SER A 397 13.12 -34.47 12.89
CA SER A 397 13.03 -34.68 14.35
C SER A 397 11.60 -34.59 14.90
N LYS A 398 10.73 -33.78 14.28
CA LYS A 398 9.32 -33.68 14.71
C LYS A 398 8.49 -34.91 14.41
N LYS A 399 8.82 -35.63 13.33
CA LYS A 399 8.11 -36.87 12.96
C LYS A 399 8.39 -38.01 13.94
N SER A 400 9.53 -37.99 14.65
CA SER A 400 9.78 -38.94 15.75
C SER A 400 9.05 -38.55 17.03
N GLU A 401 8.91 -37.25 17.33
CA GLU A 401 8.20 -36.77 18.54
C GLU A 401 6.68 -36.92 18.44
N GLU A 402 6.07 -36.67 17.27
CA GLU A 402 4.63 -36.92 17.05
C GLU A 402 4.29 -38.42 17.14
N ASN A 403 5.12 -39.30 16.58
CA ASN A 403 4.95 -40.74 16.71
C ASN A 403 5.11 -41.23 18.15
N GLU A 404 5.97 -40.60 18.96
CA GLU A 404 6.13 -40.97 20.37
C GLU A 404 4.95 -40.50 21.22
N LEU A 405 4.37 -39.34 20.90
CA LEU A 405 3.19 -38.81 21.58
C LEU A 405 1.92 -39.61 21.25
N ASP A 406 1.72 -39.98 19.99
CA ASP A 406 0.60 -40.82 19.56
C ASP A 406 0.69 -42.23 20.15
N ASN A 407 1.90 -42.78 20.29
CA ASN A 407 2.12 -44.06 20.99
C ASN A 407 1.83 -43.95 22.50
N LYS A 408 2.18 -42.83 23.15
CA LYS A 408 1.82 -42.59 24.56
C LYS A 408 0.32 -42.44 24.76
N ILE A 409 -0.37 -41.74 23.85
CA ILE A 409 -1.84 -41.56 23.90
C ILE A 409 -2.57 -42.88 23.68
N ASN A 410 -2.10 -43.72 22.75
CA ASN A 410 -2.69 -45.03 22.50
C ASN A 410 -2.46 -46.03 23.64
N ASN A 411 -1.30 -45.99 24.31
CA ASN A 411 -1.03 -46.82 25.48
C ASN A 411 -1.84 -46.40 26.72
N LEU A 412 -2.27 -45.15 26.81
CA LEU A 412 -3.17 -44.65 27.86
C LEU A 412 -4.65 -45.00 27.63
N ARG A 413 -5.01 -45.53 26.45
CA ARG A 413 -6.39 -45.93 26.12
C ARG A 413 -6.65 -47.44 26.28
N ILE A 414 -5.63 -48.23 26.58
CA ILE A 414 -5.70 -49.70 26.66
C ILE A 414 -5.55 -50.21 28.13
N ASN A 415 -5.31 -49.32 29.09
CA ASN A 415 -5.48 -49.58 30.52
C ASN A 415 -6.62 -48.72 31.07
#